data_AF-A0A6G4WLK7-F1
#
_entry.id   AF-A0A6G4WLK7-F1
#
_cell.length_a   1.000
_cell.length_b   1.000
_cell.length_c   1.000
_cell.angle_alpha   90.00
_cell.angle_beta   90.00
_cell.angle_gamma   90.00
#
_symmetry.space_group_name_H-M   'P 1'
#
loop_
_entity.id
_entity.type
_entity.pdbx_description
1 polymer ?
#
loop_
_entity_poly.entity_id
_entity_poly.type
_entity_poly.pdbx_seq_one_letter_code
_entity_poly.pdbx_strand_id
1 'polypeptide(L)' 'MSQEGVTFLHDWLAKNIDTGMFSLDEEALEVRVNIAIQQCVLDAERAGISREDIEEDMGELSVLITEAMKGDNS' A
#
# COMPACT_ATOMS: atom_id res chain seq x y z
N MET A 1 -6.68 -12.94 -11.37
CA MET A 1 -7.71 -11.88 -11.31
C MET A 1 -8.62 -12.13 -10.11
N SER A 2 -8.10 -11.82 -8.93
CA SER A 2 -8.87 -11.66 -7.71
C SER A 2 -9.25 -10.18 -7.61
N GLN A 3 -10.47 -9.83 -8.01
CA GLN A 3 -10.96 -8.45 -7.90
C GLN A 3 -10.93 -7.92 -6.45
N GLU A 4 -10.91 -8.85 -5.49
CA GLU A 4 -10.92 -8.58 -4.06
C GLU A 4 -9.59 -7.99 -3.57
N GLY A 5 -8.43 -8.51 -4.05
CA GLY A 5 -7.11 -8.00 -3.66
C GLY A 5 -6.86 -6.57 -4.13
N VAL A 6 -7.21 -6.28 -5.39
CA VAL A 6 -7.11 -4.93 -5.98
C VAL A 6 -8.02 -3.94 -5.25
N THR A 7 -9.27 -4.33 -5.01
CA THR A 7 -10.25 -3.46 -4.32
C THR A 7 -9.80 -3.16 -2.89
N PHE A 8 -9.34 -4.18 -2.17
CA PHE A 8 -8.80 -4.02 -0.82
C PHE A 8 -7.62 -3.04 -0.79
N LEU A 9 -6.63 -3.21 -1.67
CA LEU A 9 -5.46 -2.35 -1.66
C LEU A 9 -5.82 -0.89 -1.95
N HIS A 10 -6.67 -0.65 -2.95
CA HIS A 10 -7.15 0.70 -3.26
C HIS A 10 -7.86 1.37 -2.07
N ASP A 11 -8.80 0.66 -1.44
CA ASP A 11 -9.54 1.17 -0.28
C ASP A 11 -8.60 1.40 0.92
N TRP A 12 -7.64 0.50 1.12
CA TRP A 12 -6.66 0.60 2.20
C TRP A 12 -5.74 1.81 1.98
N LEU A 13 -5.20 2.01 0.78
CA LEU A 13 -4.36 3.15 0.45
C LEU A 13 -5.12 4.47 0.62
N ALA A 14 -6.35 4.57 0.11
CA ALA A 14 -7.17 5.78 0.24
C ALA A 14 -7.49 6.14 1.71
N LYS A 15 -7.58 5.13 2.59
CA LYS A 15 -7.88 5.32 4.00
C LYS A 15 -6.65 5.62 4.87
N ASN A 16 -5.50 5.03 4.53
CA ASN A 16 -4.32 5.01 5.39
C ASN A 16 -3.15 5.87 4.90
N ILE A 17 -3.13 6.24 3.61
CA ILE A 17 -2.10 7.09 3.02
C ILE A 17 -2.67 8.48 2.80
N ASP A 18 -2.29 9.42 3.67
CA ASP A 18 -2.62 10.84 3.50
C ASP A 18 -1.57 11.51 2.60
N THR A 19 -1.92 11.70 1.33
CA THR A 19 -1.04 12.26 0.29
C THR A 19 -0.75 13.75 0.49
N GLY A 20 -1.43 14.43 1.43
CA GLY A 20 -1.34 15.88 1.61
C GLY A 20 -0.16 16.37 2.45
N MET A 21 0.68 15.50 3.02
CA MET A 21 1.60 15.89 4.10
C MET A 21 3.10 15.89 3.77
N PHE A 22 3.51 15.59 2.53
CA PHE A 22 4.90 15.14 2.31
C PHE A 22 5.80 16.12 1.55
N SER A 23 6.51 16.94 2.33
CA SER A 23 7.95 17.10 2.15
C SER A 23 8.66 16.07 3.04
N LEU A 24 8.77 14.83 2.57
CA LEU A 24 9.47 13.77 3.32
C LEU A 24 10.94 13.71 2.90
N ASP A 25 11.81 13.71 3.91
CA ASP A 25 13.17 13.19 3.81
C ASP A 25 13.14 11.73 3.35
N GLU A 26 14.07 11.32 2.46
CA GLU A 26 14.10 9.98 1.86
C GLU A 26 14.20 8.87 2.92
N GLU A 27 14.97 9.09 3.99
CA GLU A 27 15.09 8.13 5.10
C GLU A 27 13.75 7.94 5.84
N ALA A 28 12.98 9.03 5.99
CA ALA A 28 11.66 8.96 6.62
C ALA A 28 10.62 8.26 5.74
N LEU A 29 10.80 8.29 4.41
CA LEU A 29 9.93 7.60 3.47
C LEU A 29 10.09 6.09 3.58
N GLU A 30 11.33 5.57 3.56
CA GLU A 30 11.57 4.12 3.63
C GLU A 30 11.00 3.49 4.91
N VAL A 31 11.19 4.15 6.06
CA VAL A 31 10.64 3.68 7.35
C VAL A 31 9.11 3.64 7.30
N ARG A 32 8.47 4.65 6.70
CA ARG A 32 7.00 4.72 6.60
C ARG A 32 6.45 3.68 5.64
N VAL A 33 7.09 3.48 4.50
CA VAL A 33 6.73 2.43 3.53
C VAL A 33 6.78 1.07 4.22
N ASN A 34 7.83 0.77 4.98
CA ASN A 34 7.94 -0.49 5.73
C ASN A 34 6.83 -0.65 6.78
N ILE A 35 6.48 0.40 7.52
CA ILE A 35 5.37 0.36 8.48
C ILE A 35 4.03 0.13 7.76
N ALA A 36 3.79 0.83 6.66
CA ALA A 36 2.57 0.71 5.87
C ALA A 36 2.42 -0.68 5.24
N ILE A 37 3.51 -1.28 4.73
CA ILE A 37 3.51 -2.67 4.24
C ILE A 37 3.06 -3.62 5.36
N GLN A 38 3.64 -3.52 6.55
CA GLN A 38 3.29 -4.39 7.67
C GLN A 38 1.82 -4.23 8.07
N GLN A 39 1.31 -3.01 8.11
CA GLN A 39 -0.10 -2.74 8.43
C GLN A 39 -1.04 -3.26 7.33
N CYS A 40 -0.70 -3.02 6.06
CA CYS A 40 -1.48 -3.48 4.91
C CYS A 40 -1.59 -5.01 4.89
N VAL A 41 -0.49 -5.73 5.12
CA VAL A 41 -0.49 -7.20 5.18
C VAL A 41 -1.34 -7.71 6.35
N LEU A 42 -1.19 -7.11 7.54
CA LEU A 42 -1.99 -7.50 8.71
C LEU A 42 -3.49 -7.27 8.51
N ASP A 43 -3.88 -6.17 7.85
CA ASP A 43 -5.28 -5.89 7.56
C ASP A 43 -5.82 -6.76 6.42
N ALA A 44 -4.99 -7.11 5.42
CA ALA A 44 -5.33 -8.05 4.36
C ALA A 44 -5.61 -9.43 4.94
N GLU A 45 -4.73 -9.94 5.81
CA GLU A 45 -4.91 -11.23 6.48
C GLU A 45 -6.21 -11.27 7.31
N ARG A 46 -6.56 -10.16 7.98
CA ARG A 46 -7.83 -10.03 8.70
C ARG A 46 -9.05 -10.03 7.78
N ALA A 47 -8.90 -9.53 6.56
CA ALA A 47 -9.92 -9.57 5.52
C ALA A 47 -9.97 -10.92 4.77
N GLY A 48 -9.06 -11.85 5.08
CA GLY A 48 -8.95 -13.13 4.38
C GLY A 48 -8.26 -13.04 3.02
N ILE A 49 -7.51 -11.96 2.77
CA ILE A 49 -6.78 -11.70 1.54
C ILE A 49 -5.30 -11.95 1.80
N SER A 50 -4.67 -12.80 0.98
CA SER A 50 -3.23 -13.04 1.12
C SER A 50 -2.41 -11.94 0.46
N ARG A 51 -1.15 -11.79 0.87
CA ARG A 51 -0.21 -10.90 0.20
C ARG A 51 -0.02 -11.29 -1.27
N GLU A 52 0.00 -12.59 -1.57
CA GLU A 52 0.12 -13.10 -2.94
C GLU A 52 -1.07 -12.66 -3.80
N ASP A 53 -2.31 -12.70 -3.27
CA ASP A 53 -3.51 -12.23 -3.99
C ASP A 53 -3.45 -10.73 -4.35
N ILE A 54 -2.70 -9.94 -3.58
CA ILE A 54 -2.49 -8.52 -3.86
C ILE A 54 -1.35 -8.33 -4.87
N GLU A 55 -0.22 -9.01 -4.67
CA GLU A 55 0.99 -8.83 -5.47
C GLU A 55 0.89 -9.50 -6.86
N GLU A 56 0.12 -10.58 -7.01
CA GLU A 56 -0.10 -11.25 -8.30
C GLU A 56 -0.79 -10.32 -9.32
N ASP A 57 -1.72 -9.48 -8.85
CA ASP A 57 -2.53 -8.62 -9.72
C ASP A 57 -1.98 -7.18 -9.81
N MET A 58 -1.26 -6.67 -8.80
CA MET A 58 -0.81 -5.26 -8.76
C MET A 58 0.71 -5.06 -8.79
N GLY A 59 1.51 -6.11 -8.64
CA GLY A 59 2.96 -6.00 -8.50
C GLY A 59 3.41 -5.80 -7.06
N GLU A 60 4.68 -5.42 -6.86
CA GLU A 60 5.28 -5.37 -5.52
C GLU A 60 4.59 -4.34 -4.62
N LEU A 61 4.15 -4.79 -3.44
CA LEU A 61 3.43 -3.96 -2.47
C LEU A 61 4.25 -2.73 -2.01
N SER A 62 5.57 -2.87 -1.97
CA SER A 62 6.51 -1.79 -1.65
C SER A 62 6.47 -0.66 -2.67
N VAL A 63 6.36 -0.99 -3.96
CA VAL A 63 6.28 -0.01 -5.05
C VAL A 63 4.95 0.71 -4.98
N LEU A 64 3.85 -0.03 -4.87
CA LEU A 64 2.48 0.53 -4.82
C LEU A 64 2.27 1.51 -3.67
N ILE A 65 2.75 1.14 -2.47
CA ILE A 65 2.68 2.01 -1.29
C ILE A 65 3.60 3.23 -1.45
N THR A 66 4.79 3.05 -2.04
CA THR A 66 5.71 4.17 -2.30
C THR A 66 5.12 5.18 -3.28
N GLU A 67 4.51 4.71 -4.38
CA GLU A 67 3.85 5.56 -5.37
C GLU A 67 2.66 6.30 -4.76
N ALA A 68 1.81 5.60 -4.00
CA ALA A 68 0.71 6.20 -3.27
C ALA A 68 1.19 7.28 -2.28
N MET A 69 2.28 7.04 -1.55
CA MET A 69 2.87 8.02 -0.63
C MET A 69 3.52 9.21 -1.35
N LYS A 70 4.11 9.01 -2.52
CA LYS A 70 4.67 10.08 -3.34
C LYS A 70 3.60 10.94 -4.02
N GLY A 71 2.34 10.48 -4.02
CA GLY A 71 1.23 11.17 -4.66
C GLY A 71 1.31 11.17 -6.19
N ASP A 72 2.17 10.32 -6.77
CA ASP A 72 2.36 10.22 -8.21
C ASP A 72 1.30 9.27 -8.81
N ASN A 73 0.04 9.68 -8.70
CA ASN A 73 -1.07 9.05 -9.44
C ASN A 73 -1.12 9.69 -10.83
N SER A 74 -0.19 9.31 -11.71
CA SER A 74 -0.23 9.66 -13.14
C SER A 74 -1.18 8.76 -13.92
#